data_AF-T0ZNT1-F1
#
_entry.id   AF-T0ZNT1-F1
#
_cell.length_a   1.000
_cell.length_b   1.000
_cell.length_c   1.000
_cell.angle_alpha   90.00
_cell.angle_beta   90.00
_cell.angle_gamma   90.00
#
_symmetry.space_group_name_H-M   'P 1'
#
loop_
_entity.id
_entity.type
_entity.pdbx_description
1 polymer ?
#
loop_
_entity_poly.entity_id
_entity_poly.type
_entity_poly.pdbx_seq_one_letter_code
_entity_poly.pdbx_strand_id
1 'polypeptide(L)'
;CVDICPMDCISFTTNGAEAELRPRLQAPALNLTQDLYVSDALKTGRVMVKDEDVCLHCGLCAERCPTGAWDMQKFLLEMTHAGPGCRGKAAKRAAA
;
A
#
# COMPACT_ATOMS: atom_id res chain seq x y z
N CYS A 1 -13.79 3.49 0.18
CA CYS A 1 -12.37 3.07 0.24
C CYS A 1 -11.94 2.76 1.67
N VAL A 2 -12.31 3.58 2.67
CA VAL A 2 -12.03 3.29 4.09
C VAL A 2 -12.68 1.99 4.57
N ASP A 3 -13.91 1.74 4.13
CA ASP A 3 -14.76 0.60 4.47
C ASP A 3 -14.28 -0.74 3.90
N ILE A 4 -13.44 -0.71 2.86
CA ILE A 4 -13.02 -1.90 2.13
C ILE A 4 -11.52 -2.22 2.30
N CYS A 5 -10.72 -1.32 2.93
CA CYS A 5 -9.31 -1.62 3.15
C CYS A 5 -9.20 -2.75 4.19
N PRO A 6 -8.61 -3.91 3.86
CA PRO A 6 -8.50 -5.02 4.82
C PRO A 6 -7.49 -4.76 5.94
N MET A 7 -6.72 -3.67 5.84
CA MET A 7 -5.66 -3.28 6.77
C MET A 7 -5.95 -1.96 7.47
N ASP A 8 -7.15 -1.39 7.31
CA ASP A 8 -7.52 -0.08 7.90
C ASP A 8 -6.54 1.07 7.54
N CYS A 9 -5.90 0.92 6.38
CA CYS A 9 -4.84 1.78 5.85
C CYS A 9 -5.29 3.17 5.39
N ILE A 10 -6.60 3.44 5.38
CA ILE A 10 -7.20 4.67 4.88
C ILE A 10 -8.05 5.28 5.99
N SER A 11 -8.03 6.59 6.16
CA SER A 11 -8.84 7.29 7.17
C SER A 11 -9.36 8.62 6.63
N PHE A 12 -10.63 8.95 6.93
CA PHE A 12 -11.18 10.29 6.73
C PHE A 12 -11.30 10.99 8.08
N THR A 13 -10.43 11.96 8.34
CA THR A 13 -10.29 12.56 9.67
C THR A 13 -10.14 14.08 9.60
N THR A 14 -10.27 14.76 10.74
CA THR A 14 -9.98 16.19 10.83
C THR A 14 -8.47 16.42 10.69
N ASN A 15 -8.09 17.38 9.86
CA ASN A 15 -6.68 17.72 9.65
C ASN A 15 -6.01 18.22 10.94
N GLY A 16 -4.68 18.21 10.99
CA GLY A 16 -3.91 18.68 12.13
C GLY A 16 -2.42 18.44 11.96
N ALA A 17 -1.65 18.67 13.01
CA ALA A 17 -0.23 18.32 13.01
C ALA A 17 -0.07 16.80 12.86
N GLU A 18 0.96 16.36 12.15
CA GLU A 18 1.18 14.93 11.85
C GLU A 18 1.28 14.06 13.11
N ALA A 19 1.99 14.55 14.13
CA ALA A 19 2.13 13.86 15.42
C ALA A 19 0.77 13.60 16.10
N GLU A 20 -0.22 14.46 15.87
CA GLU A 20 -1.57 14.27 16.38
C GLU A 20 -2.41 13.38 15.45
N LEU A 21 -2.17 13.44 14.13
CA LEU A 21 -2.91 12.66 13.14
C LEU A 21 -2.63 11.16 13.27
N ARG A 22 -1.36 10.77 13.38
CA ARG A 22 -0.89 9.38 13.43
C ARG A 22 -1.66 8.47 14.41
N PRO A 23 -1.86 8.84 15.69
CA PRO A 23 -2.61 7.99 16.63
C PRO A 23 -4.13 7.98 16.42
N ARG A 24 -4.67 8.90 15.60
CA ARG A 24 -6.13 9.03 15.34
C ARG A 24 -6.59 8.29 14.07
N LEU A 25 -5.66 7.73 13.29
CA LEU A 25 -5.99 6.94 12.10
C LEU A 25 -6.66 5.61 12.51
N GLN A 26 -7.41 4.99 11.60
CA GLN A 26 -8.09 3.70 11.83
C GLN A 26 -7.09 2.63 12.28
N ALA A 27 -5.96 2.50 11.57
CA ALA A 27 -4.76 1.85 12.05
C ALA A 27 -3.76 2.91 12.55
N PRO A 28 -3.34 2.91 13.84
CA PRO A 28 -2.36 3.87 14.34
C PRO A 28 -1.01 3.77 13.61
N ALA A 29 -0.54 4.88 13.04
CA ALA A 29 0.70 4.94 12.25
C ALA A 29 1.92 5.14 13.16
N LEU A 30 2.55 4.04 13.57
CA LEU A 30 3.70 4.03 14.50
C LEU A 30 5.04 4.27 13.81
N ASN A 31 5.15 3.96 12.50
CA ASN A 31 6.37 4.15 11.75
C ASN A 31 6.55 5.61 11.33
N LEU A 32 7.49 6.31 11.98
CA LEU A 32 7.81 7.72 11.70
C LEU A 32 8.74 7.91 10.50
N THR A 33 9.35 6.84 10.00
CA THR A 33 10.24 6.90 8.83
C THR A 33 9.49 6.84 7.51
N GLN A 34 8.23 6.41 7.56
CA GLN A 34 7.32 6.39 6.42
C GLN A 34 6.38 7.59 6.48
N ASP A 35 6.30 8.30 5.35
CA ASP A 35 5.42 9.45 5.18
C ASP A 35 3.96 9.01 5.03
N LEU A 36 3.05 9.83 5.57
CA LEU A 36 1.62 9.67 5.35
C LEU A 36 1.18 10.39 4.08
N TYR A 37 0.37 9.74 3.26
CA TYR A 37 -0.20 10.38 2.09
C TYR A 37 -1.50 11.08 2.48
N VAL A 38 -1.47 12.40 2.51
CA VAL A 38 -2.60 13.24 2.93
C VAL A 38 -3.17 13.98 1.73
N SER A 39 -4.48 13.88 1.53
CA SER A 39 -5.17 14.63 0.48
C SER A 39 -5.29 16.10 0.82
N ASP A 40 -5.63 16.92 -0.17
CA ASP A 40 -6.18 18.25 0.07
C ASP A 40 -7.43 18.19 0.95
N ALA A 41 -7.77 19.35 1.53
CA ALA A 41 -9.00 19.52 2.31
C ALA A 41 -10.23 19.20 1.45
N LEU A 42 -11.04 18.26 1.92
CA LEU A 42 -12.28 17.88 1.27
C LEU A 42 -13.38 18.90 1.61
N LYS A 43 -14.44 18.92 0.79
CA LYS A 43 -15.64 19.77 1.02
C LYS A 43 -16.32 19.52 2.37
N THR A 44 -16.06 18.37 2.99
CA THR A 44 -16.55 18.00 4.32
C THR A 44 -15.73 18.60 5.48
N GLY A 45 -14.65 19.33 5.18
CA GLY A 45 -13.71 19.86 6.18
C GLY A 45 -12.73 18.81 6.73
N ARG A 46 -12.75 17.58 6.20
CA ARG A 46 -11.84 16.49 6.55
C ARG A 46 -10.73 16.35 5.52
N VAL A 47 -9.67 15.63 5.88
CA VAL A 47 -8.65 15.11 4.96
C VAL A 47 -8.79 13.60 4.86
N MET A 48 -8.42 13.07 3.70
CA MET A 48 -8.17 11.65 3.54
C MET A 48 -6.68 11.39 3.81
N VAL A 49 -6.39 10.43 4.68
CA VAL A 49 -5.03 9.98 4.97
C VAL A 49 -4.90 8.53 4.54
N LYS A 50 -3.80 8.19 3.86
CA LYS A 50 -3.41 6.83 3.52
C LYS A 50 -2.05 6.53 4.14
N ASP A 51 -2.00 5.44 4.88
CA ASP A 51 -0.76 4.89 5.44
C ASP A 51 -0.24 3.78 4.51
N GLU A 52 0.92 4.01 3.91
CA GLU A 52 1.60 3.05 3.04
C GLU A 52 2.37 1.98 3.81
N ASP A 53 2.69 2.19 5.10
CA ASP A 53 3.41 1.21 5.92
C ASP A 53 2.62 -0.11 6.05
N VAL A 54 1.29 0.02 6.16
CA VAL A 54 0.37 -1.12 6.31
C VAL A 54 -0.39 -1.48 5.03
N CYS A 55 -0.16 -0.77 3.92
CA CYS A 55 -0.89 -1.01 2.68
C CYS A 55 -0.35 -2.22 1.91
N LEU A 56 -1.22 -3.18 1.59
CA LEU A 56 -0.86 -4.36 0.79
C LEU A 56 -0.93 -4.14 -0.74
N HIS A 57 -1.25 -2.92 -1.19
CA HIS A 57 -1.50 -2.60 -2.60
C HIS A 57 -2.52 -3.54 -3.29
N CYS A 58 -3.52 -4.02 -2.55
CA CYS A 58 -4.52 -4.97 -3.06
C CYS A 58 -5.49 -4.37 -4.10
N GLY A 59 -5.57 -3.04 -4.20
CA GLY A 59 -6.40 -2.33 -5.17
C GLY A 59 -7.90 -2.23 -4.86
N LEU A 60 -8.39 -2.87 -3.80
CA LEU A 60 -9.81 -2.80 -3.41
C LEU A 60 -10.29 -1.36 -3.16
N CYS A 61 -9.41 -0.49 -2.64
CA CYS A 61 -9.73 0.92 -2.42
C CYS A 61 -9.96 1.70 -3.73
N ALA A 62 -9.21 1.38 -4.79
CA ALA A 62 -9.33 2.01 -6.10
C ALA A 62 -10.60 1.54 -6.82
N GLU A 63 -10.86 0.23 -6.86
CA GLU A 63 -12.07 -0.35 -7.46
C GLU A 63 -13.36 0.15 -6.79
N ARG A 64 -13.30 0.37 -5.47
CA ARG A 64 -14.45 0.87 -4.71
C ARG A 64 -14.63 2.39 -4.81
N CYS A 65 -13.66 3.12 -5.38
CA CYS A 65 -13.65 4.58 -5.33
C CYS A 65 -14.70 5.20 -6.28
N PRO A 66 -15.76 5.85 -5.78
CA PRO A 66 -16.81 6.41 -6.64
C PRO A 66 -16.34 7.63 -7.43
N THR A 67 -15.26 8.29 -7.00
CA THR A 67 -14.74 9.51 -7.61
C THR A 67 -13.45 9.29 -8.40
N GLY A 68 -12.90 8.07 -8.41
CA GLY A 68 -11.59 7.80 -9.00
C GLY A 68 -10.42 8.54 -8.35
N ALA A 69 -10.52 8.86 -7.05
CA ALA A 69 -9.44 9.54 -6.31
C ALA A 69 -8.19 8.67 -6.10
N TRP A 70 -8.36 7.34 -6.17
CA TRP A 70 -7.27 6.37 -6.13
C TRP A 70 -7.36 5.50 -7.35
N ASP A 71 -6.19 5.23 -7.92
CA ASP A 71 -6.04 4.39 -9.09
C ASP A 71 -4.83 3.46 -8.90
N MET A 72 -5.00 2.19 -9.26
CA MET A 72 -3.95 1.19 -9.21
C MET A 72 -3.60 0.79 -10.65
N GLN A 73 -2.43 1.23 -11.09
CA GLN A 73 -1.96 0.99 -12.43
C GLN A 73 -1.31 -0.40 -12.55
N LYS A 74 -1.81 -1.19 -13.51
CA LYS A 74 -1.18 -2.46 -13.89
C LYS A 74 -0.12 -2.18 -14.94
N PHE A 75 1.03 -2.82 -14.82
CA PHE A 75 2.06 -2.79 -15.85
C PHE A 75 2.53 -4.21 -16.17
N LEU A 76 2.94 -4.41 -17.42
CA LEU A 76 3.57 -5.65 -17.86
C LEU A 76 5.08 -5.51 -17.67
N LEU A 77 5.65 -6.39 -16.85
CA LEU A 77 7.10 -6.50 -16.71
C LEU A 77 7.59 -7.73 -17.44
N GLU A 78 8.28 -7.52 -18.56
CA GLU A 78 8.95 -8.61 -19.29
C GLU A 78 10.37 -8.80 -18.72
N MET A 79 10.55 -9.83 -17.91
CA MET A 79 11.82 -10.13 -17.27
C MET A 79 12.73 -10.95 -18.17
N THR A 80 14.02 -10.60 -18.20
CA THR A 80 15.04 -11.47 -18.79
C THR A 80 15.18 -12.73 -17.95
N HIS A 81 14.91 -13.88 -18.57
CA HIS A 81 15.06 -15.16 -17.89
C HIS A 81 16.53 -15.58 -17.85
N ALA A 82 17.00 -16.00 -16.68
CA ALA A 82 18.35 -16.57 -16.55
C ALA A 82 18.48 -17.85 -17.39
N GLY A 83 19.56 -17.94 -18.18
CA GLY A 83 19.83 -19.10 -19.05
C GLY A 83 20.29 -20.35 -18.28
N PRO A 84 20.47 -21.50 -18.96
CA PRO A 84 20.90 -22.75 -18.35
C PRO A 84 22.20 -22.67 -17.53
N GLY A 85 23.09 -21.73 -17.87
CA GLY A 85 24.35 -21.49 -17.16
C GLY A 85 24.20 -20.97 -15.72
N CYS A 86 23.00 -20.52 -15.34
CA CYS A 86 22.70 -20.03 -13.99
C CYS A 86 22.22 -21.13 -13.03
N ARG A 87 21.99 -22.36 -13.53
CA ARG A 87 21.63 -23.50 -12.67
C ARG A 87 22.91 -24.05 -12.03
N GLY A 88 23.03 -23.97 -10.70
CA GLY A 88 24.10 -24.67 -9.98
C GLY A 88 24.10 -26.15 -10.37
N LYS A 89 25.27 -26.74 -10.64
CA LYS A 89 25.38 -28.16 -11.03
C LYS A 89 24.68 -29.01 -9.97
N ALA A 90 23.53 -29.60 -10.31
CA ALA A 90 22.87 -30.55 -9.44
C ALA A 90 23.86 -31.69 -9.16
N ALA A 91 24.33 -31.80 -7.92
CA ALA A 91 25.17 -32.91 -7.50
C ALA A 91 24.36 -34.19 -7.74
N LYS A 92 24.80 -35.02 -8.70
CA LYS A 92 24.22 -36.35 -8.93
C LYS A 92 24.35 -37.14 -7.63
N ARG A 93 23.27 -37.25 -6.85
CA ARG A 93 23.19 -38.25 -5.79
C ARG A 93 23.04 -39.60 -6.48
N ALA A 94 24.13 -40.37 -6.50
CA ALA A 94 24.09 -41.78 -6.88
C ALA A 94 23.31 -42.53 -5.79
N ALA A 95 22.21 -43.17 -6.17
CA ALA A 95 21.51 -44.11 -5.29
C ALA A 95 22.37 -45.38 -5.17
N ALA A 96 22.58 -45.82 -3.92
CA ALA A 96 23.22 -47.08 -3.56
C ALA A 96 22.18 -48.20 -3.45
#